data_AF-A0AAU6U4W7-F1
#
_entry.id   AF-A0AAU6U4W7-F1
#
_cell.length_a   1.000
_cell.length_b   1.000
_cell.length_c   1.000
_cell.angle_alpha   90.00
_cell.angle_beta   90.00
_cell.angle_gamma   90.00
#
_symmetry.space_group_name_H-M   'P 1'
#
loop_
_entity.id
_entity.type
_entity.pdbx_description
1 polymer ?
#
loop_
_entity_poly.entity_id
_entity_poly.type
_entity_poly.pdbx_seq_one_letter_code
_entity_poly.pdbx_strand_id
1 'polypeptide(L)' 'MKIKSLFLLAALVLPATPSLVSAQGAPAIPMVVCHVDKAPQMLVPEYVCQWYGGRQHY' A
#
# COMPACT_ATOMS: atom_id res chain seq x y z
N MET A 1 -4.11 49.24 -0.71
CA MET A 1 -3.67 48.20 -1.68
C MET A 1 -2.80 47.11 -1.06
N LYS A 2 -1.97 47.39 -0.03
CA LYS A 2 -1.08 46.39 0.60
C LYS A 2 -1.77 45.11 1.10
N ILE A 3 -2.96 45.21 1.70
CA ILE A 3 -3.62 44.04 2.31
C ILE A 3 -4.12 43.03 1.26
N LYS A 4 -4.67 43.51 0.14
CA LYS A 4 -5.13 42.65 -0.97
C LYS A 4 -3.95 41.90 -1.60
N SER A 5 -2.80 42.56 -1.69
CA SER A 5 -1.56 41.94 -2.19
C SER A 5 -1.03 40.85 -1.27
N LEU A 6 -1.16 41.01 0.05
CA LEU A 6 -0.77 39.99 1.03
C LEU A 6 -1.65 38.74 0.92
N PHE A 7 -2.97 38.93 0.78
CA PHE A 7 -3.90 37.80 0.61
C PHE A 7 -3.64 37.03 -0.69
N LEU A 8 -3.34 37.74 -1.78
CA LEU A 8 -2.94 37.12 -3.05
C LEU A 8 -1.65 36.30 -2.90
N LEU A 9 -0.66 36.83 -2.18
CA LEU A 9 0.59 36.13 -1.92
C LEU A 9 0.35 34.85 -1.10
N ALA A 10 -0.45 34.94 -0.03
CA ALA A 10 -0.77 33.79 0.82
C ALA A 10 -1.53 32.70 0.04
N ALA A 11 -2.48 33.09 -0.82
CA ALA A 11 -3.21 32.17 -1.68
C ALA A 11 -2.31 31.48 -2.72
N LEU A 12 -1.25 32.14 -3.17
CA LEU A 12 -0.29 31.57 -4.13
C LEU A 12 0.65 30.54 -3.48
N VAL A 13 0.97 30.73 -2.19
CA VAL A 13 1.96 29.90 -1.47
C VAL A 13 1.32 28.69 -0.79
N LEU A 14 0.03 28.79 -0.39
CA LEU A 14 -0.71 27.68 0.23
C LEU A 14 -0.76 26.38 -0.59
N PRO A 15 -1.00 26.39 -1.92
CA PRO A 15 -1.02 25.15 -2.71
C PRO A 15 0.40 24.57 -2.94
N ALA A 16 1.45 25.37 -2.72
CA ALA A 16 2.84 24.94 -2.87
C ALA A 16 3.39 24.21 -1.64
N THR A 17 2.63 24.12 -0.53
CA THR A 17 2.98 23.25 0.59
C THR A 17 2.43 21.87 0.28
N PRO A 18 3.24 20.90 -0.18
CA PRO A 18 2.77 19.53 -0.24
C PRO A 18 2.34 19.15 1.16
N SER A 19 1.07 18.74 1.31
CA SER A 19 0.66 18.01 2.49
C SER A 19 1.67 16.88 2.65
N LEU A 20 2.34 16.80 3.81
CA LEU A 20 3.28 15.74 4.13
C LEU A 20 2.48 14.42 4.21
N VAL A 21 2.17 13.86 3.05
CA VAL A 21 1.59 12.53 2.93
C VAL A 21 2.74 11.58 3.20
N SER A 22 2.72 11.01 4.40
CA SER A 22 3.60 9.90 4.72
C SER A 22 3.15 8.72 3.86
N ALA A 23 4.01 8.25 2.97
CA ALA A 23 3.78 6.99 2.28
C ALA A 23 4.13 5.87 3.27
N GLN A 24 3.14 5.37 4.02
CA GLN A 24 3.35 4.25 4.96
C GLN A 24 3.74 2.92 4.27
N GLY A 25 3.81 2.89 2.94
CA GLY A 25 4.04 1.65 2.19
C GLY A 25 2.83 0.72 2.23
N ALA A 26 2.84 -0.30 1.39
CA ALA A 26 1.86 -1.37 1.47
C ALA A 26 2.24 -2.32 2.62
N PRO A 27 1.26 -2.92 3.34
CA PRO A 27 1.55 -3.94 4.34
C PRO A 27 2.26 -5.14 3.72
N ALA A 28 3.12 -5.81 4.51
CA ALA A 28 3.77 -7.04 4.09
C ALA A 28 2.72 -8.16 3.90
N ILE A 29 2.81 -8.88 2.78
CA ILE A 29 1.92 -10.00 2.48
C ILE A 29 2.54 -11.29 3.04
N PRO A 30 1.82 -12.08 3.87
CA PRO A 30 2.32 -13.33 4.40
C PRO A 30 2.49 -14.36 3.28
N MET A 31 3.69 -14.94 3.18
CA MET A 31 4.04 -16.01 2.25
C MET A 31 3.98 -17.34 3.00
N VAL A 32 3.31 -18.33 2.40
CA VAL A 32 3.14 -19.67 2.96
C VAL A 32 3.57 -20.73 1.95
N VAL A 33 4.06 -21.86 2.45
CA VAL A 33 4.25 -23.05 1.63
C VAL A 33 2.88 -23.72 1.48
N CYS A 34 2.37 -23.72 0.24
CA CYS A 34 1.07 -24.25 -0.10
C CYS A 34 1.20 -25.59 -0.82
N HIS A 35 0.41 -26.56 -0.39
CA HIS A 35 0.25 -27.86 -1.04
C HIS A 35 -1.12 -27.92 -1.72
N VAL A 36 -1.10 -28.02 -3.05
CA VAL A 36 -2.30 -28.21 -3.87
C VAL A 36 -2.20 -29.58 -4.55
N ASP A 37 -2.86 -30.57 -3.96
CA ASP A 37 -2.93 -31.96 -4.44
C ASP A 37 -1.59 -32.55 -4.93
N LYS A 38 -1.48 -32.82 -6.24
CA LYS A 38 -0.32 -33.47 -6.88
C LYS A 38 0.74 -32.47 -7.37
N ALA A 39 0.54 -31.17 -7.12
CA ALA A 39 1.52 -30.15 -7.51
C ALA A 39 2.71 -30.13 -6.54
N PRO A 40 3.91 -29.76 -7.01
CA PRO A 40 5.03 -29.42 -6.14
C PRO A 40 4.63 -28.37 -5.11
N GLN A 41 5.29 -28.37 -3.96
CA GLN A 41 5.07 -27.35 -2.94
C GLN A 41 5.44 -25.97 -3.50
N MET A 42 4.55 -24.98 -3.34
CA MET A 42 4.78 -23.64 -3.87
C MET A 42 4.78 -22.61 -2.74
N LEU A 43 5.72 -21.68 -2.78
CA LEU A 43 5.73 -20.51 -1.91
C LEU A 43 4.83 -19.43 -2.54
N VAL A 44 3.67 -19.20 -1.94
CA VAL A 44 2.65 -18.27 -2.47
C VAL A 44 2.08 -17.41 -1.34
N PRO A 45 1.42 -16.28 -1.65
CA PRO A 45 0.66 -15.55 -0.65
C PRO A 45 -0.44 -16.41 0.00
N GLU A 46 -0.70 -16.17 1.28
CA GLU A 46 -1.68 -16.94 2.06
C GLU A 46 -3.07 -17.03 1.39
N TYR A 47 -3.59 -15.89 0.91
CA TYR A 47 -4.90 -15.81 0.26
C TYR A 47 -4.95 -16.61 -1.05
N VAL A 48 -3.82 -16.76 -1.75
CA VAL A 48 -3.72 -17.55 -2.97
C VAL A 48 -3.86 -19.04 -2.63
N CYS A 49 -3.21 -19.50 -1.56
CA CYS A 49 -3.34 -20.88 -1.12
C CYS A 49 -4.78 -21.24 -0.73
N GLN A 50 -5.46 -20.33 -0.01
CA GLN A 50 -6.87 -20.50 0.37
C GLN A 50 -7.78 -20.58 -0.86
N TRP A 51 -7.54 -19.75 -1.88
CA TRP A 51 -8.36 -19.75 -3.11
C TRP A 51 -8.24 -21.05 -3.90
N TYR A 52 -7.05 -21.66 -3.93
CA TYR A 52 -6.83 -22.97 -4.55
C TYR A 52 -7.32 -24.16 -3.71
N GLY A 53 -7.89 -23.94 -2.52
CA GLY A 53 -8.26 -25.02 -1.60
C GLY A 53 -7.04 -25.79 -1.07
N GLY A 54 -5.86 -25.19 -1.13
CA GLY A 54 -4.61 -25.80 -0.69
C GLY A 54 -4.51 -25.88 0.83
N ARG A 55 -3.69 -26.81 1.32
CA ARG A 55 -3.32 -26.87 2.74
C ARG A 55 -2.04 -26.09 2.98
N GLN A 56 -2.05 -25.26 4.01
CA GLN A 56 -0.88 -24.53 4.46
C GLN A 56 -0.07 -25.40 5.43
N HIS A 57 1.26 -25.37 5.31
CA HIS A 57 2.18 -25.89 6.31
C HIS A 57 2.97 -24.74 6.93
N TYR A 58 3.03 -24.72 8.26
CA TYR A 58 3.80 -23.75 9.06
C TYR A 58 5.15 -24.33 9.47
#